data_AF-A0A256LD99-F1
#
_entry.id   AF-A0A256LD99-F1
#
_cell.length_a   1.000
_cell.length_b   1.000
_cell.length_c   1.000
_cell.angle_alpha   90.00
_cell.angle_beta   90.00
_cell.angle_gamma   90.00
#
_symmetry.space_group_name_H-M   'P 1'
#
loop_
_entity.id
_entity.type
_entity.pdbx_description
1 polymer ?
#
loop_
_entity_poly.entity_id
_entity_poly.type
_entity_poly.pdbx_seq_one_letter_code
_entity_poly.pdbx_strand_id
1 'polypeptide(L)'
;MKSRIKYQWVFVVAIFCICAFLATYPAFLNTYFKITMDGQIHFVRFEEIARAFKAHQLPPMVNFMGFGHWGNAFTGMYPWISCLFFIVPQSVFANPIHSIFIGYFFVNLFTLINAYLLTREITHNYYWRFLGTILYEFNTYHLCVLYGRDALGEALAYTFLPLVFLGCIQIWKNKKIGVLSLGIGMGMAVNSHVITMAFTCLIITIIELFRLFKKKLNLKEVLYYIYAAILTSLIACYTWMNMLFLMHNNDLLTPGKGMAPIIPSEMWNSILDNKITDITSQSWNIGIVLFVVLVFLTAQLFTKRKGYWRFWTLGALIIQILTFSWIPYPQAVVKLTAFWGIFNF
;
A
#
# COMPACT_ATOMS: atom_id res chain seq x y z
N MET A 1 -32.63 -16.15 -9.91
CA MET A 1 -31.20 -16.26 -9.54
C MET A 1 -30.37 -15.02 -9.88
N LYS A 2 -30.46 -14.46 -11.11
CA LYS A 2 -29.76 -13.20 -11.50
C LYS A 2 -30.13 -11.98 -10.64
N SER A 3 -31.39 -11.83 -10.22
CA SER A 3 -31.84 -10.72 -9.35
C SER A 3 -31.20 -10.77 -7.96
N ARG A 4 -31.18 -11.93 -7.29
CA ARG A 4 -30.52 -12.10 -5.98
C ARG A 4 -29.03 -11.76 -6.02
N ILE A 5 -28.32 -12.12 -7.10
CA ILE A 5 -26.90 -11.78 -7.28
C ILE A 5 -26.72 -10.25 -7.46
N LYS A 6 -27.61 -9.59 -8.21
CA LYS A 6 -27.59 -8.13 -8.39
C LYS A 6 -27.77 -7.39 -7.05
N TYR A 7 -28.72 -7.80 -6.23
CA TYR A 7 -28.97 -7.19 -4.91
C TYR A 7 -27.78 -7.40 -3.94
N GLN A 8 -27.09 -8.54 -4.01
CA GLN A 8 -25.89 -8.78 -3.21
C GLN A 8 -24.74 -7.82 -3.54
N TRP A 9 -24.51 -7.52 -4.82
CA TRP A 9 -23.47 -6.57 -5.23
C TRP A 9 -23.79 -5.14 -4.81
N VAL A 10 -25.04 -4.70 -4.96
CA VAL A 10 -25.48 -3.38 -4.51
C VAL A 10 -25.28 -3.23 -3.00
N PHE A 11 -25.63 -4.25 -2.22
CA PHE A 11 -25.44 -4.25 -0.78
C PHE A 11 -23.96 -4.18 -0.38
N VAL A 12 -23.09 -4.96 -1.04
CA VAL A 12 -21.64 -4.91 -0.79
C VAL A 12 -21.07 -3.52 -1.08
N VAL A 13 -21.43 -2.92 -2.21
CA VAL A 13 -20.98 -1.58 -2.59
C VAL A 13 -21.48 -0.53 -1.59
N ALA A 14 -22.74 -0.61 -1.17
CA ALA A 14 -23.30 0.30 -0.16
C ALA A 14 -22.54 0.22 1.16
N ILE A 15 -22.23 -1.00 1.65
CA ILE A 15 -21.39 -1.18 2.85
C ILE A 15 -20.02 -0.55 2.65
N PHE A 16 -19.37 -0.75 1.49
CA PHE A 16 -18.04 -0.20 1.27
C PHE A 16 -18.05 1.32 1.21
N CYS A 17 -19.06 1.94 0.62
CA CYS A 17 -19.22 3.39 0.68
C CYS A 17 -19.40 3.88 2.13
N ILE A 18 -20.20 3.18 2.94
CA ILE A 18 -20.38 3.52 4.36
C ILE A 18 -19.06 3.37 5.12
N CYS A 19 -18.34 2.25 4.95
CA CYS A 19 -17.06 2.02 5.60
C CYS A 19 -16.00 3.03 5.18
N ALA A 20 -15.86 3.33 3.89
CA ALA A 20 -14.94 4.35 3.40
C ALA A 20 -15.27 5.74 3.95
N PHE A 21 -16.56 6.07 4.05
CA PHE A 21 -17.00 7.31 4.70
C PHE A 21 -16.64 7.32 6.19
N LEU A 22 -16.88 6.22 6.91
CA LEU A 22 -16.55 6.12 8.35
C LEU A 22 -15.04 6.16 8.61
N ALA A 23 -14.21 5.63 7.71
CA ALA A 23 -12.76 5.72 7.80
C ALA A 23 -12.28 7.16 7.57
N THR A 24 -12.88 7.87 6.60
CA THR A 24 -12.47 9.23 6.24
C THR A 24 -13.04 10.31 7.16
N TYR A 25 -14.33 10.29 7.45
CA TYR A 25 -15.06 11.39 8.09
C TYR A 25 -14.48 11.90 9.41
N PRO A 26 -14.00 11.05 10.35
CA PRO A 26 -13.43 11.51 11.61
C PRO A 26 -12.26 12.48 11.45
N ALA A 27 -11.42 12.29 10.41
CA ALA A 27 -10.26 13.14 10.15
C ALA A 27 -10.63 14.53 9.60
N PHE A 28 -11.90 14.74 9.22
CA PHE A 28 -12.40 15.98 8.59
C PHE A 28 -13.51 16.66 9.41
N LEU A 29 -13.68 16.27 10.67
CA LEU A 29 -14.66 16.88 11.57
C LEU A 29 -14.42 18.40 11.68
N ASN A 30 -15.51 19.16 11.76
CA ASN A 30 -15.49 20.63 11.80
C ASN A 30 -14.80 21.28 10.59
N THR A 31 -14.81 20.63 9.42
CA THR A 31 -14.16 21.12 8.18
C THR A 31 -12.65 21.34 8.31
N TYR A 32 -12.04 20.72 9.32
CA TYR A 32 -10.61 20.79 9.60
C TYR A 32 -9.93 19.48 9.21
N PHE A 33 -8.77 19.57 8.58
CA PHE A 33 -7.91 18.41 8.30
C PHE A 33 -6.47 18.75 8.72
N LYS A 34 -5.85 17.87 9.51
CA LYS A 34 -4.46 18.04 9.95
C LYS A 34 -3.52 17.53 8.87
N ILE A 35 -2.79 18.43 8.22
CA ILE A 35 -1.74 18.09 7.27
C ILE A 35 -0.42 17.87 8.01
N THR A 36 0.24 16.75 7.73
CA THR A 36 1.56 16.39 8.29
C THR A 36 2.72 16.87 7.39
N MET A 37 3.96 16.53 7.76
CA MET A 37 5.15 16.82 6.93
C MET A 37 5.10 16.17 5.54
N ASP A 38 4.77 14.87 5.45
CA ASP A 38 4.67 14.18 4.15
C ASP A 38 3.46 14.70 3.36
N GLY A 39 2.36 14.99 4.04
CA GLY A 39 1.15 15.54 3.45
C GLY A 39 1.39 16.86 2.71
N GLN A 40 2.19 17.75 3.29
CA GLN A 40 2.56 19.02 2.64
C GLN A 40 3.23 18.78 1.28
N ILE A 41 4.15 17.82 1.19
CA ILE A 41 4.83 17.48 -0.08
C ILE A 41 3.81 16.93 -1.08
N HIS A 42 2.98 15.99 -0.66
CA HIS A 42 2.03 15.34 -1.55
C HIS A 42 0.95 16.31 -2.08
N PHE A 43 0.32 17.10 -1.23
CA PHE A 43 -0.78 17.98 -1.66
C PHE A 43 -0.29 19.11 -2.56
N VAL A 44 0.89 19.69 -2.30
CA VAL A 44 1.48 20.71 -3.19
C VAL A 44 1.76 20.14 -4.57
N ARG A 45 2.31 18.91 -4.65
CA ARG A 45 2.53 18.23 -5.94
C ARG A 45 1.22 18.00 -6.68
N PHE A 46 0.17 17.56 -5.98
CA PHE A 46 -1.13 17.31 -6.60
C PHE A 46 -1.76 18.59 -7.14
N GLU A 47 -1.63 19.71 -6.42
CA GLU A 47 -2.10 21.02 -6.87
C GLU A 47 -1.33 21.46 -8.13
N GLU A 48 -0.02 21.21 -8.22
CA GLU A 48 0.78 21.54 -9.41
C GLU A 48 0.35 20.75 -10.63
N ILE A 49 0.12 19.45 -10.46
CA ILE A 49 -0.38 18.58 -11.51
C ILE A 49 -1.80 19.01 -11.93
N ALA A 50 -2.67 19.32 -10.98
CA ALA A 50 -4.04 19.77 -11.26
C ALA A 50 -4.04 21.11 -12.04
N ARG A 51 -3.17 22.06 -11.68
CA ARG A 51 -3.01 23.32 -12.43
C ARG A 51 -2.48 23.10 -13.84
N ALA A 52 -1.49 22.22 -14.02
CA ALA A 52 -0.98 21.88 -15.34
C ALA A 52 -2.11 21.33 -16.23
N PHE A 53 -2.95 20.42 -15.70
CA PHE A 53 -4.10 19.91 -16.45
C PHE A 53 -5.15 20.98 -16.75
N LYS A 54 -5.46 21.88 -15.82
CA LYS A 54 -6.35 23.03 -16.06
C LYS A 54 -5.81 23.96 -17.14
N ALA A 55 -4.49 24.10 -17.24
CA ALA A 55 -3.81 24.89 -18.27
C ALA A 55 -3.61 24.13 -19.60
N HIS A 56 -4.16 22.92 -19.73
CA HIS A 56 -3.95 22.04 -20.90
C HIS A 56 -2.47 21.71 -21.17
N GLN A 57 -1.67 21.63 -20.11
CA GLN A 57 -0.25 21.31 -20.14
C GLN A 57 0.02 19.94 -19.50
N LEU A 58 1.13 19.32 -19.91
CA LEU A 58 1.64 18.14 -19.21
C LEU A 58 2.22 18.56 -17.86
N PRO A 59 2.08 17.72 -16.81
CA PRO A 59 2.64 18.05 -15.50
C PRO A 59 4.16 18.21 -15.56
N PRO A 60 4.72 19.24 -14.91
CA PRO A 60 6.15 19.47 -14.95
C PRO A 60 6.89 18.37 -14.16
N MET A 61 8.08 17.99 -14.62
CA MET A 61 8.92 17.04 -13.88
C MET A 61 9.56 17.67 -12.63
N VAL A 62 9.77 19.00 -12.67
CA VAL A 62 10.32 19.81 -11.59
C VAL A 62 9.23 20.74 -11.08
N ASN A 63 8.99 20.65 -9.77
CA ASN A 63 8.03 21.45 -9.03
C ASN A 63 8.65 22.76 -8.57
N PHE A 64 7.91 23.86 -8.74
CA PHE A 64 8.28 25.19 -8.21
C PHE A 64 7.31 25.68 -7.13
N MET A 65 6.24 24.93 -6.86
CA MET A 65 5.37 25.18 -5.72
C MET A 65 5.87 24.49 -4.46
N GLY A 66 5.74 25.18 -3.33
CA GLY A 66 6.26 24.73 -2.02
C GLY A 66 7.75 24.99 -1.83
N PHE A 67 8.26 24.70 -0.63
CA PHE A 67 9.70 24.70 -0.29
C PHE A 67 10.48 25.96 -0.73
N GLY A 68 9.89 27.15 -0.55
CA GLY A 68 10.55 28.42 -0.87
C GLY A 68 10.82 28.64 -2.35
N HIS A 69 10.11 27.95 -3.24
CA HIS A 69 10.30 27.99 -4.71
C HIS A 69 11.62 27.39 -5.20
N TRP A 70 12.27 26.56 -4.39
CA TRP A 70 13.41 25.78 -4.83
C TRP A 70 12.90 24.72 -5.81
N GLY A 71 13.56 24.58 -6.96
CA GLY A 71 13.19 23.57 -7.95
C GLY A 71 13.37 22.16 -7.39
N ASN A 72 12.27 21.43 -7.19
CA ASN A 72 12.30 20.08 -6.64
C ASN A 72 11.77 19.08 -7.66
N ALA A 73 12.52 18.04 -7.99
CA ALA A 73 12.12 17.04 -8.99
C ALA A 73 11.03 16.05 -8.48
N PHE A 74 10.15 16.45 -7.57
CA PHE A 74 9.23 15.54 -6.91
C PHE A 74 8.26 14.87 -7.89
N THR A 75 7.67 15.60 -8.84
CA THR A 75 6.70 15.03 -9.79
C THR A 75 7.36 14.08 -10.78
N GLY A 76 8.62 14.32 -11.15
CA GLY A 76 9.38 13.41 -11.99
C GLY A 76 9.98 12.20 -11.26
N MET A 77 10.34 12.34 -9.98
CA MET A 77 10.95 11.26 -9.17
C MET A 77 9.94 10.44 -8.37
N TYR A 78 8.75 10.97 -8.11
CA TYR A 78 7.70 10.28 -7.39
C TYR A 78 6.51 10.03 -8.31
N PRO A 79 6.01 8.80 -8.37
CA PRO A 79 4.85 8.47 -9.18
C PRO A 79 3.62 9.30 -8.79
N TRP A 80 2.73 9.56 -9.75
CA TRP A 80 1.51 10.33 -9.51
C TRP A 80 0.26 9.81 -10.23
N ILE A 81 0.36 8.76 -11.05
CA ILE A 81 -0.82 8.19 -11.75
C ILE A 81 -1.84 7.63 -10.74
N SER A 82 -1.39 6.95 -9.68
CA SER A 82 -2.29 6.51 -8.60
C SER A 82 -2.90 7.68 -7.83
N CYS A 83 -2.22 8.83 -7.78
CA CYS A 83 -2.65 10.04 -7.09
C CYS A 83 -3.80 10.76 -7.80
N LEU A 84 -4.27 10.25 -8.95
CA LEU A 84 -5.46 10.77 -9.62
C LEU A 84 -6.70 10.79 -8.72
N PHE A 85 -6.75 9.94 -7.69
CA PHE A 85 -7.77 10.02 -6.64
C PHE A 85 -7.84 11.39 -5.96
N PHE A 86 -6.71 12.09 -5.82
CA PHE A 86 -6.63 13.43 -5.24
C PHE A 86 -6.58 14.55 -6.29
N ILE A 87 -5.90 14.31 -7.41
CA ILE A 87 -5.71 15.32 -8.47
C ILE A 87 -7.03 15.63 -9.18
N VAL A 88 -7.84 14.62 -9.52
CA VAL A 88 -9.09 14.84 -10.26
C VAL A 88 -10.09 15.66 -9.43
N PRO A 89 -10.33 15.38 -8.14
CA PRO A 89 -11.19 16.24 -7.31
C PRO A 89 -10.70 17.68 -7.17
N GLN A 90 -9.38 17.95 -7.17
CA GLN A 90 -8.85 19.32 -7.15
C GLN A 90 -9.17 20.10 -8.43
N SER A 91 -9.42 19.39 -9.53
CA SER A 91 -9.86 20.00 -10.78
C SER A 91 -11.34 20.38 -10.79
N VAL A 92 -12.16 19.77 -9.92
CA VAL A 92 -13.62 19.92 -9.92
C VAL A 92 -14.11 20.81 -8.78
N PHE A 93 -13.56 20.66 -7.58
CA PHE A 93 -14.05 21.38 -6.40
C PHE A 93 -13.19 22.61 -6.10
N ALA A 94 -13.86 23.73 -5.76
CA ALA A 94 -13.18 24.97 -5.38
C ALA A 94 -12.61 24.94 -3.95
N ASN A 95 -13.23 24.17 -3.05
CA ASN A 95 -12.76 24.03 -1.67
C ASN A 95 -11.74 22.87 -1.58
N PRO A 96 -10.46 23.15 -1.24
CA PRO A 96 -9.42 22.12 -1.14
C PRO A 96 -9.76 21.01 -0.14
N ILE A 97 -10.44 21.33 0.97
CA ILE A 97 -10.83 20.34 1.98
C ILE A 97 -11.80 19.31 1.39
N HIS A 98 -12.73 19.74 0.54
CA HIS A 98 -13.64 18.80 -0.14
C HIS A 98 -12.89 17.92 -1.14
N SER A 99 -11.96 18.49 -1.92
CA SER A 99 -11.14 17.72 -2.85
C SER A 99 -10.31 16.65 -2.14
N ILE A 100 -9.67 17.03 -1.03
CA ILE A 100 -8.85 16.12 -0.22
C ILE A 100 -9.73 15.02 0.39
N PHE A 101 -10.87 15.38 1.01
CA PHE A 101 -11.82 14.43 1.56
C PHE A 101 -12.23 13.36 0.54
N ILE A 102 -12.57 13.78 -0.68
CA ILE A 102 -12.97 12.88 -1.76
C ILE A 102 -11.82 11.96 -2.17
N GLY A 103 -10.58 12.47 -2.19
CA GLY A 103 -9.40 11.65 -2.44
C GLY A 103 -9.24 10.54 -1.39
N TYR A 104 -9.28 10.87 -0.10
CA TYR A 104 -9.22 9.87 0.98
C TYR A 104 -10.38 8.87 0.90
N PHE A 105 -11.60 9.34 0.62
CA PHE A 105 -12.75 8.47 0.42
C PHE A 105 -12.52 7.46 -0.71
N PHE A 106 -11.97 7.88 -1.85
CA PHE A 106 -11.67 6.96 -2.95
C PHE A 106 -10.54 5.97 -2.60
N VAL A 107 -9.50 6.42 -1.89
CA VAL A 107 -8.42 5.53 -1.43
C VAL A 107 -8.99 4.38 -0.57
N ASN A 108 -9.81 4.71 0.43
CA ASN A 108 -10.48 3.74 1.29
C ASN A 108 -11.46 2.84 0.52
N LEU A 109 -12.27 3.43 -0.37
CA LEU A 109 -13.22 2.67 -1.18
C LEU A 109 -12.51 1.63 -2.07
N PHE A 110 -11.43 2.02 -2.74
CA PHE A 110 -10.64 1.10 -3.56
C PHE A 110 -9.88 0.08 -2.72
N THR A 111 -9.46 0.43 -1.50
CA THR A 111 -8.84 -0.49 -0.55
C THR A 111 -9.81 -1.60 -0.16
N LEU A 112 -11.04 -1.25 0.23
CA LEU A 112 -12.12 -2.19 0.52
C LEU A 112 -12.45 -3.09 -0.68
N ILE A 113 -12.56 -2.52 -1.88
CA ILE A 113 -12.83 -3.28 -3.11
C ILE A 113 -11.72 -4.30 -3.36
N ASN A 114 -10.46 -3.87 -3.38
CA ASN A 114 -9.33 -4.75 -3.64
C ASN A 114 -9.20 -5.85 -2.58
N ALA A 115 -9.35 -5.50 -1.31
CA ALA A 115 -9.35 -6.45 -0.20
C ALA A 115 -10.48 -7.48 -0.32
N TYR A 116 -11.68 -7.05 -0.70
CA TYR A 116 -12.81 -7.98 -0.90
C TYR A 116 -12.62 -8.90 -2.10
N LEU A 117 -12.04 -8.42 -3.20
CA LEU A 117 -11.70 -9.27 -4.34
C LEU A 117 -10.72 -10.37 -3.93
N LEU A 118 -9.71 -10.03 -3.12
CA LEU A 118 -8.77 -10.98 -2.54
C LEU A 118 -9.49 -12.00 -1.63
N THR A 119 -10.24 -11.55 -0.62
CA THR A 119 -10.86 -12.44 0.35
C THR A 119 -11.91 -13.35 -0.29
N ARG A 120 -12.63 -12.86 -1.31
CA ARG A 120 -13.58 -13.66 -2.12
C ARG A 120 -12.91 -14.80 -2.87
N GLU A 121 -11.65 -14.63 -3.30
CA GLU A 121 -10.87 -15.68 -3.95
C GLU A 121 -10.31 -16.69 -2.93
N ILE A 122 -10.10 -16.29 -1.68
CA ILE A 122 -9.60 -17.15 -0.60
C ILE A 122 -10.70 -18.04 -0.02
N THR A 123 -11.91 -17.52 0.19
CA THR A 123 -12.99 -18.24 0.88
C THR A 123 -14.36 -18.08 0.23
N HIS A 124 -15.20 -19.11 0.32
CA HIS A 124 -16.59 -19.07 -0.11
C HIS A 124 -17.53 -18.48 0.94
N ASN A 125 -17.11 -18.42 2.21
CA ASN A 125 -17.92 -17.96 3.32
C ASN A 125 -17.99 -16.43 3.35
N TYR A 126 -19.21 -15.89 3.30
CA TYR A 126 -19.47 -14.46 3.23
C TYR A 126 -18.95 -13.69 4.45
N TYR A 127 -19.12 -14.23 5.67
CA TYR A 127 -18.67 -13.58 6.91
C TYR A 127 -17.14 -13.43 6.95
N TRP A 128 -16.41 -14.47 6.55
CA TRP A 128 -14.94 -14.41 6.52
C TRP A 128 -14.41 -13.45 5.46
N ARG A 129 -15.15 -13.24 4.35
CA ARG A 129 -14.77 -12.22 3.36
C ARG A 129 -14.86 -10.82 3.94
N PHE A 130 -16.00 -10.49 4.53
CA PHE A 130 -16.22 -9.19 5.15
C PHE A 130 -15.27 -8.95 6.31
N LEU A 131 -15.06 -9.94 7.18
CA LEU A 131 -14.11 -9.80 8.28
C LEU A 131 -12.71 -9.48 7.76
N GLY A 132 -12.19 -10.23 6.77
CA GLY A 132 -10.88 -9.96 6.20
C GLY A 132 -10.77 -8.57 5.57
N THR A 133 -11.83 -8.13 4.86
CA THR A 133 -11.88 -6.79 4.25
C THR A 133 -11.90 -5.67 5.30
N ILE A 134 -12.73 -5.79 6.34
CA ILE A 134 -12.83 -4.80 7.42
C ILE A 134 -11.55 -4.74 8.25
N LEU A 135 -10.92 -5.88 8.54
CA LEU A 135 -9.63 -5.91 9.22
C LEU A 135 -8.51 -5.27 8.38
N TYR A 136 -8.55 -5.39 7.06
CA TYR A 136 -7.60 -4.74 6.16
C TYR A 136 -7.84 -3.23 6.03
N GLU A 137 -9.10 -2.78 6.07
CA GLU A 137 -9.42 -1.35 6.02
C GLU A 137 -9.08 -0.63 7.35
N PHE A 138 -9.54 -1.18 8.47
CA PHE A 138 -9.53 -0.47 9.76
C PHE A 138 -8.35 -0.85 10.66
N ASN A 139 -7.27 -1.42 10.12
CA ASN A 139 -6.08 -1.63 10.94
C ASN A 139 -5.30 -0.34 11.17
N THR A 140 -4.63 -0.26 12.31
CA THR A 140 -3.96 0.96 12.76
C THR A 140 -2.83 1.38 11.84
N TYR A 141 -2.13 0.44 11.19
CA TYR A 141 -1.08 0.76 10.23
C TYR A 141 -1.64 1.51 9.01
N HIS A 142 -2.74 1.02 8.42
CA HIS A 142 -3.40 1.72 7.33
C HIS A 142 -3.83 3.13 7.73
N LEU A 143 -4.50 3.25 8.88
CA LEU A 143 -4.97 4.55 9.39
C LEU A 143 -3.79 5.49 9.71
N CYS A 144 -2.66 4.95 10.17
CA CYS A 144 -1.45 5.72 10.46
C CYS A 144 -0.88 6.32 9.18
N VAL A 145 -0.69 5.49 8.15
CA VAL A 145 -0.15 5.92 6.86
C VAL A 145 -1.07 6.96 6.19
N LEU A 146 -2.40 6.83 6.34
CA LEU A 146 -3.34 7.81 5.80
C LEU A 146 -3.43 9.10 6.62
N TYR A 147 -3.68 9.00 7.92
CA TYR A 147 -4.13 10.13 8.75
C TYR A 147 -3.13 10.55 9.83
N GLY A 148 -2.26 9.63 10.24
CA GLY A 148 -1.18 9.92 11.18
C GLY A 148 -0.01 10.61 10.50
N ARG A 149 0.28 10.20 9.27
CA ARG A 149 1.47 10.56 8.49
C ARG A 149 1.20 11.28 7.19
N ASP A 150 0.02 11.14 6.58
CA ASP A 150 -0.24 11.51 5.18
C ASP A 150 0.84 11.01 4.19
N ALA A 151 1.36 9.79 4.43
CA ALA A 151 2.34 9.15 3.55
C ALA A 151 1.62 8.57 2.31
N LEU A 152 1.09 9.45 1.47
CA LEU A 152 0.10 9.12 0.44
C LEU A 152 0.65 8.20 -0.66
N GLY A 153 1.95 8.26 -0.96
CA GLY A 153 2.58 7.29 -1.86
C GLY A 153 2.42 5.86 -1.33
N GLU A 154 2.78 5.65 -0.06
CA GLU A 154 2.65 4.37 0.63
C GLU A 154 1.19 3.94 0.79
N ALA A 155 0.29 4.87 1.14
CA ALA A 155 -1.15 4.61 1.28
C ALA A 155 -1.78 4.12 -0.03
N LEU A 156 -1.41 4.74 -1.16
CA LEU A 156 -1.87 4.33 -2.48
C LEU A 156 -1.30 2.97 -2.86
N ALA A 157 -0.03 2.69 -2.55
CA ALA A 157 0.53 1.36 -2.78
C ALA A 157 -0.20 0.29 -1.96
N TYR A 158 -0.47 0.58 -0.69
CA TYR A 158 -1.25 -0.27 0.23
C TYR A 158 -2.62 -0.63 -0.37
N THR A 159 -3.31 0.35 -0.95
CA THR A 159 -4.62 0.16 -1.62
C THR A 159 -4.59 -0.97 -2.67
N PHE A 160 -3.48 -1.13 -3.40
CA PHE A 160 -3.36 -2.10 -4.49
C PHE A 160 -2.69 -3.42 -4.09
N LEU A 161 -2.08 -3.53 -2.90
CA LEU A 161 -1.45 -4.77 -2.43
C LEU A 161 -2.41 -5.99 -2.43
N PRO A 162 -3.70 -5.88 -2.04
CA PRO A 162 -4.59 -7.03 -2.10
C PRO A 162 -4.79 -7.54 -3.52
N LEU A 163 -4.76 -6.65 -4.51
CA LEU A 163 -4.90 -7.00 -5.93
C LEU A 163 -3.66 -7.74 -6.45
N VAL A 164 -2.46 -7.38 -5.97
CA VAL A 164 -1.21 -8.11 -6.23
C VAL A 164 -1.32 -9.55 -5.74
N PHE A 165 -1.65 -9.75 -4.46
CA PHE A 165 -1.76 -11.09 -3.87
C PHE A 165 -2.93 -11.88 -4.45
N LEU A 166 -4.01 -11.22 -4.86
CA LEU A 166 -5.10 -11.85 -5.60
C LEU A 166 -4.58 -12.43 -6.92
N GLY A 167 -3.76 -11.67 -7.64
CA GLY A 167 -3.11 -12.12 -8.86
C GLY A 167 -2.24 -13.36 -8.65
N CYS A 168 -1.39 -13.37 -7.62
CA CYS A 168 -0.59 -14.55 -7.26
C CYS A 168 -1.48 -15.77 -7.00
N ILE A 169 -2.52 -15.63 -6.17
CA ILE A 169 -3.44 -16.75 -5.85
C ILE A 169 -4.17 -17.25 -7.11
N GLN A 170 -4.60 -16.35 -7.99
CA GLN A 170 -5.25 -16.73 -9.25
C GLN A 170 -4.28 -17.47 -10.18
N ILE A 171 -3.02 -17.05 -10.24
CA ILE A 171 -1.95 -17.73 -11.00
C ILE A 171 -1.70 -19.13 -10.43
N TRP A 172 -1.57 -19.29 -9.11
CA TRP A 172 -1.41 -20.59 -8.45
C TRP A 172 -2.59 -21.53 -8.69
N LYS A 173 -3.77 -20.98 -8.96
CA LYS A 173 -4.98 -21.73 -9.38
C LYS A 173 -5.10 -21.89 -10.89
N ASN A 174 -4.05 -21.60 -11.65
CA ASN A 174 -3.98 -21.66 -13.11
C ASN A 174 -5.02 -20.80 -13.85
N LYS A 175 -5.47 -19.70 -13.24
CA LYS A 175 -6.43 -18.77 -13.84
C LYS A 175 -5.71 -17.66 -14.60
N LYS A 176 -5.95 -17.55 -15.92
CA LYS A 176 -5.37 -16.49 -16.79
C LYS A 176 -5.62 -15.07 -16.28
N ILE A 177 -6.78 -14.82 -15.65
CA ILE A 177 -7.12 -13.50 -15.09
C ILE A 177 -6.12 -13.03 -14.01
N GLY A 178 -5.37 -13.95 -13.40
CA GLY A 178 -4.31 -13.62 -12.46
C GLY A 178 -3.20 -12.74 -13.05
N VAL A 179 -2.97 -12.83 -14.36
CA VAL A 179 -2.06 -11.93 -15.10
C VAL A 179 -2.51 -10.48 -14.99
N LEU A 180 -3.82 -10.25 -15.20
CA LEU A 180 -4.41 -8.91 -15.14
C LEU A 180 -4.40 -8.37 -13.71
N SER A 181 -4.84 -9.17 -12.74
CA SER A 181 -4.86 -8.77 -11.33
C SER A 181 -3.45 -8.43 -10.83
N LEU A 182 -2.46 -9.29 -11.09
CA LEU A 182 -1.08 -9.05 -10.68
C LEU A 182 -0.47 -7.85 -11.41
N GLY A 183 -0.64 -7.77 -12.74
CA GLY A 183 -0.05 -6.70 -13.54
C GLY A 183 -0.63 -5.33 -13.24
N ILE A 184 -1.96 -5.22 -13.05
CA ILE A 184 -2.58 -3.96 -12.61
C ILE A 184 -2.19 -3.63 -11.18
N GLY A 185 -2.30 -4.58 -10.24
CA GLY A 185 -1.97 -4.32 -8.84
C GLY A 185 -0.53 -3.85 -8.66
N MET A 186 0.42 -4.53 -9.31
CA MET A 186 1.83 -4.17 -9.24
C MET A 186 2.14 -2.90 -10.03
N GLY A 187 1.54 -2.73 -11.21
CA GLY A 187 1.69 -1.51 -12.01
C GLY A 187 1.21 -0.27 -11.27
N MET A 188 0.09 -0.37 -10.54
CA MET A 188 -0.41 0.71 -9.69
C MET A 188 0.47 0.91 -8.43
N ALA A 189 1.01 -0.16 -7.84
CA ALA A 189 1.96 -0.04 -6.73
C ALA A 189 3.26 0.68 -7.15
N VAL A 190 3.82 0.38 -8.33
CA VAL A 190 4.93 1.16 -8.92
C VAL A 190 4.52 2.61 -9.10
N ASN A 191 3.31 2.84 -9.60
CA ASN A 191 2.75 4.17 -9.78
C ASN A 191 2.30 4.85 -8.47
N SER A 192 2.68 4.32 -7.31
CA SER A 192 2.36 4.88 -5.98
C SER A 192 3.62 5.04 -5.13
N HIS A 193 4.36 3.94 -4.91
CA HIS A 193 5.52 3.90 -4.05
C HIS A 193 6.48 2.78 -4.46
N VAL A 194 7.62 3.17 -5.04
CA VAL A 194 8.63 2.24 -5.58
C VAL A 194 9.20 1.32 -4.49
N ILE A 195 9.31 1.82 -3.26
CA ILE A 195 9.79 1.06 -2.10
C ILE A 195 8.81 -0.08 -1.76
N THR A 196 7.52 0.23 -1.63
CA THR A 196 6.49 -0.79 -1.37
C THR A 196 6.47 -1.83 -2.49
N MET A 197 6.67 -1.41 -3.74
CA MET A 197 6.83 -2.35 -4.85
C MET A 197 8.05 -3.27 -4.67
N ALA A 198 9.23 -2.72 -4.36
CA ALA A 198 10.46 -3.51 -4.19
C ALA A 198 10.29 -4.58 -3.10
N PHE A 199 9.68 -4.22 -1.97
CA PHE A 199 9.34 -5.16 -0.91
C PHE A 199 8.33 -6.21 -1.31
N THR A 200 7.31 -5.82 -2.06
CA THR A 200 6.29 -6.74 -2.54
C THR A 200 6.91 -7.77 -3.49
N CYS A 201 7.81 -7.33 -4.38
CA CYS A 201 8.61 -8.22 -5.23
C CYS A 201 9.46 -9.18 -4.38
N LEU A 202 10.17 -8.68 -3.36
CA LEU A 202 10.98 -9.52 -2.47
C LEU A 202 10.12 -10.60 -1.77
N ILE A 203 8.97 -10.22 -1.23
CA ILE A 203 8.04 -11.15 -0.56
C ILE A 203 7.52 -12.20 -1.54
N ILE A 204 7.09 -11.80 -2.74
CA ILE A 204 6.62 -12.74 -3.77
C ILE A 204 7.75 -13.68 -4.17
N THR A 205 8.96 -13.19 -4.38
CA THR A 205 10.12 -14.01 -4.72
C THR A 205 10.40 -15.05 -3.63
N ILE A 206 10.39 -14.66 -2.34
CA ILE A 206 10.58 -15.61 -1.23
C ILE A 206 9.48 -16.68 -1.23
N ILE A 207 8.22 -16.29 -1.43
CA ILE A 207 7.09 -17.23 -1.50
C ILE A 207 7.26 -18.19 -2.69
N GLU A 208 7.61 -17.69 -3.86
CA GLU A 208 7.78 -18.52 -5.07
C GLU A 208 9.00 -19.43 -4.98
N LEU A 209 10.10 -18.99 -4.37
CA LEU A 209 11.26 -19.84 -4.08
C LEU A 209 10.85 -21.00 -3.15
N PHE A 210 10.07 -20.71 -2.10
CA PHE A 210 9.54 -21.77 -1.23
C PHE A 210 8.62 -22.75 -2.01
N ARG A 211 7.75 -22.23 -2.89
CA ARG A 211 6.89 -23.07 -3.75
C ARG A 211 7.71 -23.91 -4.74
N LEU A 212 8.79 -23.36 -5.28
CA LEU A 212 9.74 -24.06 -6.15
C LEU A 212 10.41 -25.23 -5.40
N PHE A 213 10.94 -25.01 -4.19
CA PHE A 213 11.50 -26.08 -3.36
C PHE A 213 10.47 -27.16 -2.99
N LYS A 214 9.19 -26.79 -2.88
CA LYS A 214 8.08 -27.73 -2.67
C LYS A 214 7.55 -28.36 -3.98
N LYS A 215 8.20 -28.11 -5.12
CA LYS A 215 7.79 -28.59 -6.46
C LYS A 215 6.34 -28.22 -6.80
N LYS A 216 5.88 -27.05 -6.34
CA LYS A 216 4.52 -26.51 -6.59
C LYS A 216 4.47 -25.48 -7.71
N LEU A 217 5.63 -24.97 -8.15
CA LEU A 217 5.73 -24.04 -9.27
C LEU A 217 5.78 -24.82 -10.58
N ASN A 218 5.00 -24.40 -11.58
CA ASN A 218 4.98 -25.01 -12.91
C ASN A 218 5.28 -23.96 -13.99
N LEU A 219 5.65 -24.42 -15.20
CA LEU A 219 6.03 -23.53 -16.30
C LEU A 219 4.91 -22.55 -16.71
N LYS A 220 3.66 -22.97 -16.63
CA LYS A 220 2.51 -22.13 -16.98
C LYS A 220 2.34 -20.97 -16.00
N GLU A 221 2.57 -21.19 -14.71
CA GLU A 221 2.61 -20.14 -13.70
C GLU A 221 3.75 -19.16 -13.98
N VAL A 222 4.95 -19.64 -14.32
CA VAL A 222 6.09 -18.79 -14.71
C VAL A 222 5.74 -17.90 -15.90
N LEU A 223 5.09 -18.44 -16.94
CA LEU A 223 4.62 -17.65 -18.08
C LEU A 223 3.60 -16.58 -17.66
N TYR A 224 2.69 -16.88 -16.73
CA TYR A 224 1.75 -15.90 -16.21
C TYR A 224 2.45 -14.79 -15.41
N TYR A 225 3.48 -15.10 -14.64
CA TYR A 225 4.31 -14.07 -13.99
C TYR A 225 5.03 -13.19 -15.01
N ILE A 226 5.57 -13.77 -16.09
CA ILE A 226 6.21 -13.01 -17.17
C ILE A 226 5.21 -12.05 -17.83
N TYR A 227 4.01 -12.52 -18.17
CA TYR A 227 2.99 -11.65 -18.76
C TYR A 227 2.52 -10.56 -17.79
N ALA A 228 2.42 -10.87 -16.49
CA ALA A 228 2.08 -9.87 -15.48
C ALA A 228 3.19 -8.83 -15.32
N ALA A 229 4.47 -9.23 -15.43
CA ALA A 229 5.61 -8.32 -15.41
C ALA A 229 5.61 -7.40 -16.64
N ILE A 230 5.33 -7.92 -17.83
CA ILE A 230 5.18 -7.10 -19.05
C ILE A 230 4.07 -6.07 -18.86
N LEU A 231 2.89 -6.49 -18.37
CA LEU A 231 1.78 -5.58 -18.10
C LEU A 231 2.14 -4.52 -17.04
N THR A 232 2.82 -4.92 -15.98
CA THR A 232 3.33 -4.01 -14.94
C THR A 232 4.24 -2.94 -15.55
N SER A 233 5.20 -3.35 -16.40
CA SER A 233 6.13 -2.44 -17.07
C SER A 233 5.42 -1.48 -18.01
N LEU A 234 4.38 -1.92 -18.71
CA LEU A 234 3.56 -1.04 -19.57
C LEU A 234 2.80 0.01 -18.75
N ILE A 235 2.19 -0.39 -17.63
CA ILE A 235 1.47 0.53 -16.74
C ILE A 235 2.42 1.52 -16.06
N ALA A 236 3.63 1.08 -15.74
CA ALA A 236 4.63 1.87 -15.04
C ALA A 236 5.60 2.65 -15.96
N CYS A 237 5.48 2.51 -17.29
CA CYS A 237 6.49 3.00 -18.23
C CYS A 237 6.80 4.49 -18.06
N TYR A 238 5.76 5.31 -17.92
CA TYR A 238 5.88 6.75 -17.72
C TYR A 238 6.71 7.10 -16.47
N THR A 239 6.38 6.47 -15.34
CA THR A 239 7.09 6.66 -14.07
C THR A 239 8.56 6.24 -14.18
N TRP A 240 8.83 5.07 -14.76
CA TRP A 240 10.20 4.59 -14.93
C TRP A 240 11.02 5.49 -15.84
N MET A 241 10.45 5.91 -16.97
CA MET A 241 11.15 6.77 -17.92
C MET A 241 11.54 8.11 -17.28
N ASN A 242 10.64 8.74 -16.52
CA ASN A 242 10.93 10.00 -15.84
C ASN A 242 12.04 9.84 -14.79
N MET A 243 11.94 8.82 -13.94
CA MET A 243 12.95 8.56 -12.91
C MET A 243 14.32 8.28 -13.53
N LEU A 244 14.40 7.41 -14.52
CA LEU A 244 15.65 7.07 -15.20
C LEU A 244 16.25 8.28 -15.92
N PHE A 245 15.42 9.09 -16.59
CA PHE A 245 15.86 10.31 -17.24
C PHE A 245 16.47 11.30 -16.23
N LEU A 246 15.78 11.55 -15.11
CA LEU A 246 16.27 12.48 -14.10
C LEU A 246 17.54 11.97 -13.41
N MET A 247 17.58 10.69 -13.04
CA MET A 247 18.75 10.05 -12.41
C MET A 247 19.97 9.98 -13.34
N HIS A 248 19.76 9.84 -14.66
CA HIS A 248 20.87 9.78 -15.61
C HIS A 248 21.47 11.16 -15.90
N ASN A 249 20.64 12.21 -15.91
CA ASN A 249 21.05 13.54 -16.35
C ASN A 249 21.38 14.50 -15.18
N ASN A 250 21.16 14.10 -13.93
CA ASN A 250 21.32 14.99 -12.77
C ASN A 250 21.87 14.25 -11.55
N ASP A 251 22.69 14.96 -10.77
CA ASP A 251 23.07 14.55 -9.42
C ASP A 251 21.96 14.95 -8.45
N LEU A 252 21.10 13.99 -8.12
CA LEU A 252 19.97 14.21 -7.23
C LEU A 252 20.39 14.09 -5.77
N LEU A 253 20.17 15.15 -4.98
CA LEU A 253 20.18 15.04 -3.53
C LEU A 253 18.97 14.20 -3.11
N THR A 254 19.24 13.08 -2.46
CA THR A 254 18.19 12.23 -1.90
C THR A 254 18.03 12.53 -0.41
N PRO A 255 16.81 12.39 0.15
CA PRO A 255 16.62 12.44 1.59
C PRO A 255 17.60 11.48 2.29
N GLY A 256 17.92 11.79 3.55
CA GLY A 256 18.74 10.89 4.39
C GLY A 256 18.17 9.47 4.33
N LYS A 257 19.02 8.45 4.45
CA LYS A 257 18.64 7.04 4.29
C LYS A 257 18.97 6.27 5.57
N GLY A 258 18.04 5.46 6.08
CA GLY A 258 18.28 4.66 7.29
C GLY A 258 17.23 3.60 7.55
N MET A 259 17.60 2.54 8.26
CA MET A 259 16.65 1.59 8.83
C MET A 259 16.68 1.71 10.35
N ALA A 260 15.52 1.98 10.93
CA ALA A 260 15.33 1.93 12.38
C ALA A 260 14.76 0.56 12.75
N PRO A 261 15.38 -0.18 13.69
CA PRO A 261 14.75 -1.38 14.22
C PRO A 261 13.52 -1.00 15.04
N ILE A 262 12.54 -1.89 15.08
CA ILE A 262 11.38 -1.73 15.96
C ILE A 262 11.82 -2.05 17.38
N ILE A 263 11.56 -1.14 18.32
CA ILE A 263 11.78 -1.40 19.75
C ILE A 263 10.54 -2.10 20.31
N PRO A 264 10.64 -3.35 20.80
CA PRO A 264 9.45 -4.11 21.17
C PRO A 264 8.62 -3.48 22.30
N SER A 265 9.25 -2.84 23.29
CA SER A 265 8.52 -2.13 24.35
C SER A 265 7.72 -0.95 23.82
N GLU A 266 8.27 -0.17 22.89
CA GLU A 266 7.55 0.94 22.24
C GLU A 266 6.41 0.43 21.36
N MET A 267 6.65 -0.64 20.60
CA MET A 267 5.62 -1.32 19.81
C MET A 267 4.46 -1.78 20.71
N TRP A 268 4.75 -2.39 21.86
CA TRP A 268 3.72 -2.84 22.79
C TRP A 268 2.88 -1.69 23.34
N ASN A 269 3.53 -0.62 23.79
CA ASN A 269 2.83 0.56 24.27
C ASN A 269 1.96 1.17 23.16
N SER A 270 2.47 1.24 21.93
CA SER A 270 1.70 1.77 20.79
C SER A 270 0.46 0.93 20.47
N ILE A 271 0.58 -0.41 20.50
CA ILE A 271 -0.55 -1.33 20.29
C ILE A 271 -1.60 -1.20 21.40
N LEU A 272 -1.18 -1.12 22.66
CA LEU A 272 -2.08 -1.01 23.81
C LEU A 272 -2.81 0.34 23.85
N ASP A 273 -2.10 1.42 23.51
CA ASP A 273 -2.68 2.77 23.39
C ASP A 273 -3.46 2.94 22.07
N ASN A 274 -3.39 1.95 21.17
CA ASN A 274 -3.95 1.97 19.82
C ASN A 274 -3.64 3.25 19.03
N LYS A 275 -2.41 3.75 19.15
CA LYS A 275 -1.96 5.01 18.52
C LYS A 275 -1.89 4.91 17.00
N ILE A 276 -2.55 5.86 16.32
CA ILE A 276 -2.52 6.03 14.86
C ILE A 276 -1.36 6.97 14.45
N THR A 277 -0.24 6.91 15.16
CA THR A 277 0.90 7.82 14.95
C THR A 277 2.21 7.04 14.94
N ASP A 278 3.19 7.50 14.20
CA ASP A 278 4.53 6.93 14.07
C ASP A 278 5.64 7.91 14.51
N ILE A 279 5.31 8.82 15.45
CA ILE A 279 6.19 9.90 15.92
C ILE A 279 7.62 9.38 16.24
N THR A 280 7.74 8.14 16.71
CA THR A 280 9.02 7.41 16.69
C THR A 280 8.98 6.36 15.60
N SER A 281 9.94 6.41 14.66
CA SER A 281 10.13 5.40 13.60
C SER A 281 10.44 3.99 14.15
N GLN A 282 10.68 3.89 15.45
CA GLN A 282 10.92 2.67 16.22
C GLN A 282 9.62 2.07 16.79
N SER A 283 8.53 2.83 16.80
CA SER A 283 7.20 2.38 17.21
C SER A 283 6.40 1.93 15.98
N TRP A 284 5.96 0.67 15.98
CA TRP A 284 5.10 0.12 14.94
C TRP A 284 3.78 -0.36 15.56
N ASN A 285 2.68 -0.26 14.81
CA ASN A 285 1.36 -0.57 15.35
C ASN A 285 0.40 -1.16 14.31
N ILE A 286 0.00 -2.41 14.50
CA ILE A 286 -1.08 -3.08 13.72
C ILE A 286 -2.47 -2.84 14.28
N GLY A 287 -2.56 -2.32 15.50
CA GLY A 287 -3.80 -2.14 16.23
C GLY A 287 -4.16 -3.33 17.10
N ILE A 288 -4.91 -3.04 18.17
CA ILE A 288 -5.27 -4.02 19.19
C ILE A 288 -6.08 -5.19 18.62
N VAL A 289 -6.97 -4.94 17.66
CA VAL A 289 -7.83 -5.97 17.07
C VAL A 289 -7.01 -6.99 16.27
N LEU A 290 -6.16 -6.53 15.35
CA LEU A 290 -5.28 -7.42 14.59
C LEU A 290 -4.26 -8.12 15.50
N PHE A 291 -3.79 -7.43 16.54
CA PHE A 291 -2.91 -8.05 17.53
C PHE A 291 -3.58 -9.21 18.26
N VAL A 292 -4.83 -9.04 18.72
CA VAL A 292 -5.61 -10.12 19.34
C VAL A 292 -5.81 -11.30 18.37
N VAL A 293 -6.10 -11.01 17.09
CA VAL A 293 -6.19 -12.06 16.05
C VAL A 293 -4.86 -12.80 15.89
N LEU A 294 -3.73 -12.09 15.86
CA LEU A 294 -2.40 -12.69 15.76
C LEU A 294 -2.07 -13.55 16.98
N VAL A 295 -2.36 -13.08 18.20
CA VAL A 295 -2.19 -13.85 19.43
C VAL A 295 -3.06 -15.10 19.43
N PHE A 296 -4.34 -14.97 19.05
CA PHE A 296 -5.25 -16.10 18.93
C PHE A 296 -4.73 -17.15 17.94
N LEU A 297 -4.32 -16.74 16.74
CA LEU A 297 -3.75 -17.66 15.74
C LEU A 297 -2.46 -18.30 16.24
N THR A 298 -1.60 -17.54 16.93
CA THR A 298 -0.38 -18.05 17.55
C THR A 298 -0.71 -19.12 18.60
N ALA A 299 -1.68 -18.89 19.49
CA ALA A 299 -2.13 -19.88 20.46
C ALA A 299 -2.68 -21.15 19.79
N GLN A 300 -3.43 -21.00 18.70
CA GLN A 300 -3.94 -22.15 17.92
C GLN A 300 -2.81 -22.98 17.27
N LEU A 301 -1.58 -22.45 17.10
CA LEU A 301 -0.46 -23.23 16.55
C LEU A 301 -0.09 -24.41 17.44
N PHE A 302 -0.30 -24.29 18.76
CA PHE A 302 -0.01 -25.32 19.76
C PHE A 302 -1.10 -26.39 19.85
N THR A 303 -2.36 -26.04 19.59
CA THR A 303 -3.51 -26.95 19.75
C THR A 303 -3.86 -27.67 18.45
N LYS A 304 -3.85 -26.95 17.32
CA LYS A 304 -4.10 -27.53 16.00
C LYS A 304 -2.78 -28.02 15.41
N ARG A 305 -2.81 -29.04 14.56
CA ARG A 305 -1.59 -29.58 13.89
C ARG A 305 -1.63 -29.45 12.37
N LYS A 306 -2.80 -29.17 11.79
CA LYS A 306 -3.03 -29.10 10.33
C LYS A 306 -3.66 -27.76 9.94
N GLY A 307 -3.43 -27.34 8.69
CA GLY A 307 -4.04 -26.15 8.08
C GLY A 307 -3.01 -25.21 7.45
N TYR A 308 -3.33 -24.68 6.27
CA TYR A 308 -2.44 -23.76 5.53
C TYR A 308 -2.21 -22.43 6.25
N TRP A 309 -3.16 -21.98 7.07
CA TRP A 309 -3.06 -20.75 7.87
C TRP A 309 -1.83 -20.73 8.78
N ARG A 310 -1.34 -21.90 9.22
CA ARG A 310 -0.17 -22.03 10.10
C ARG A 310 1.08 -21.41 9.48
N PHE A 311 1.30 -21.65 8.19
CA PHE A 311 2.49 -21.14 7.49
C PHE A 311 2.46 -19.62 7.39
N TRP A 312 1.27 -19.03 7.19
CA TRP A 312 1.09 -17.59 7.15
C TRP A 312 1.28 -16.96 8.54
N THR A 313 0.74 -17.57 9.60
CA THR A 313 0.97 -17.11 10.98
C THR A 313 2.45 -17.19 11.37
N LEU A 314 3.11 -18.31 11.08
CA LEU A 314 4.56 -18.44 11.35
C LEU A 314 5.38 -17.44 10.54
N GLY A 315 5.05 -17.24 9.26
CA GLY A 315 5.71 -16.25 8.42
C GLY A 315 5.57 -14.84 8.96
N ALA A 316 4.36 -14.45 9.41
CA ALA A 316 4.11 -13.16 10.03
C ALA A 316 4.91 -12.96 11.33
N LEU A 317 4.95 -13.97 12.21
CA LEU A 317 5.74 -13.93 13.44
C LEU A 317 7.24 -13.82 13.16
N ILE A 318 7.74 -14.59 12.19
CA ILE A 318 9.15 -14.54 11.80
C ILE A 318 9.49 -13.15 11.27
N ILE A 319 8.68 -12.59 10.35
CA ILE A 319 8.91 -11.24 9.81
C ILE A 319 8.88 -10.20 10.94
N GLN A 320 7.94 -10.28 11.88
CA GLN A 320 7.85 -9.35 13.00
C GLN A 320 9.06 -9.46 13.95
N ILE A 321 9.53 -10.67 14.26
CA ILE A 321 10.75 -10.84 15.07
C ILE A 321 11.97 -10.32 14.28
N LEU A 322 11.98 -10.55 12.97
CA LEU A 322 13.02 -10.10 12.05
C LEU A 322 13.10 -8.58 11.90
N THR A 323 12.19 -7.79 12.47
CA THR A 323 12.23 -6.31 12.49
C THR A 323 12.62 -5.74 13.86
N PHE A 324 12.76 -6.57 14.90
CA PHE A 324 13.02 -6.11 16.26
C PHE A 324 14.49 -5.72 16.49
N SER A 325 14.69 -4.77 17.40
CA SER A 325 16.02 -4.32 17.86
C SER A 325 16.86 -5.41 18.53
N TRP A 326 16.25 -6.56 18.86
CA TRP A 326 16.94 -7.75 19.35
C TRP A 326 17.87 -8.38 18.31
N ILE A 327 17.64 -8.12 17.02
CA ILE A 327 18.47 -8.64 15.95
C ILE A 327 19.49 -7.58 15.55
N PRO A 328 20.80 -7.86 15.72
CA PRO A 328 21.84 -6.92 15.30
C PRO A 328 21.97 -6.95 13.78
N TYR A 329 21.40 -5.97 13.08
CA TYR A 329 21.64 -5.83 11.65
C TYR A 329 23.09 -5.37 11.41
N PRO A 330 23.86 -6.07 10.57
CA PRO A 330 25.18 -5.59 10.18
C PRO A 330 25.07 -4.19 9.56
N GLN A 331 26.01 -3.30 9.88
CA GLN A 331 26.06 -1.96 9.27
C GLN A 331 26.09 -2.03 7.73
N ALA A 332 26.63 -3.11 7.16
CA ALA A 332 26.58 -3.39 5.73
C ALA A 332 25.15 -3.56 5.19
N VAL A 333 24.26 -4.22 5.94
CA VAL A 333 22.83 -4.38 5.56
C VAL A 333 22.11 -3.04 5.64
N VAL A 334 22.39 -2.25 6.69
CA VAL A 334 21.85 -0.89 6.87
C VAL A 334 22.34 0.06 5.77
N LYS A 335 23.58 -0.10 5.29
CA LYS A 335 24.13 0.67 4.16
C LYS A 335 23.63 0.19 2.80
N LEU A 336 23.42 -1.11 2.62
CA LEU A 336 22.90 -1.69 1.37
C LEU A 336 21.47 -1.18 1.12
N THR A 337 20.65 -1.09 2.15
CA THR A 337 19.27 -0.60 2.06
C THR A 337 19.20 0.90 1.83
N ALA A 338 20.19 1.65 2.33
CA ALA A 338 20.41 3.04 1.98
C ALA A 338 20.85 3.21 0.51
N PHE A 339 21.70 2.32 -0.01
CA PHE A 339 22.15 2.35 -1.41
C PHE A 339 20.97 2.23 -2.40
N TRP A 340 20.00 1.35 -2.13
CA TRP A 340 18.81 1.18 -2.97
C TRP A 340 17.71 2.26 -2.77
N GLY A 341 17.91 3.23 -1.88
CA GLY A 341 16.88 4.23 -1.57
C GLY A 341 15.60 3.64 -0.97
N ILE A 342 15.69 2.46 -0.34
CA ILE A 342 14.52 1.69 0.11
C ILE A 342 13.93 2.23 1.42
N PHE A 343 14.59 3.18 2.10
CA PHE A 343 14.09 3.67 3.39
C PHE A 343 14.48 5.12 3.67
N ASN A 344 13.50 5.99 3.51
CA ASN A 344 13.07 6.97 4.51
C ASN A 344 11.85 7.73 3.98
N PHE A 345 10.70 7.40 4.54
CA PHE A 345 9.66 8.34 4.91
C PHE A 345 9.27 7.99 6.32
#